data_AF-A0A2M8DS98-F1
#
_entry.id   AF-A0A2M8DS98-F1
#
_cell.length_a   1.000
_cell.length_b   1.000
_cell.length_c   1.000
_cell.angle_alpha   90.00
_cell.angle_beta   90.00
_cell.angle_gamma   90.00
#
_symmetry.space_group_name_H-M   'P 1'
#
loop_
_entity.id
_entity.type
_entity.pdbx_description
1 polymer ?
#
loop_
_entity_poly.entity_id
_entity_poly.type
_entity_poly.pdbx_seq_one_letter_code
_entity_poly.pdbx_strand_id
1 'polypeptide(L)'
;MLESVKIFLSKRRIAILSIYFLIAILFLLAVPVFAADSFNLDETGTGLGLTPVAEDFSIRQTVINIVKYLIGFIGIAAIVMILYGGVRWMTAGGSVDKVAKAKKTIINAAIGLMICILSYAIVYFVAFQLGDEVFGDGSGGDGTAPYYSGGLGGGAIASHYPPRGAVGVPRNINIVVTFRDLINPGSITADTVEIRNNTQDSVNTWTNSTTDNRTFVFFPDNDLGSDAEDNIYIVTLKNGIENSEGDLIFGNLGYEYTWQFTVSIEIDVTPPTVVGIYPADNDGTAYPRNTIVQMVFSEPVIGSTGTFTIQEPNFTNIQVYAVWGVNEGLYGTFVASNNYRTTEFIPAAVCGENGCGDVMHCFLMDSMCTDIPDGEDCIHEHGVRIKTDLTPGFPFEGIVDMAGNPLDGDEDGTGGEGTEDDKTWSFDLIDELDLTPPQIIEKSPGAFENSVPLNKPVKVTFSELMMSSTLNADNLAIGIF
;
A
#
# COMPACT_ATOMS: atom_id res chain seq x y z
N MET A 1 -47.36 27.72 66.48
CA MET A 1 -46.48 26.58 66.13
C MET A 1 -47.02 25.71 64.99
N LEU A 2 -48.34 25.51 64.88
CA LEU A 2 -48.95 24.69 63.82
C LEU A 2 -49.02 25.35 62.41
N GLU A 3 -49.12 26.68 62.30
CA GLU A 3 -49.11 27.37 60.99
C GLU A 3 -47.72 27.43 60.34
N SER A 4 -46.67 27.56 61.15
CA SER A 4 -45.28 27.66 60.70
C SER A 4 -44.80 26.37 60.01
N VAL A 5 -45.31 25.21 60.43
CA VAL A 5 -44.96 23.89 59.88
C VAL A 5 -45.64 23.64 58.53
N LYS A 6 -46.88 24.11 58.33
CA LYS A 6 -47.61 23.98 57.05
C LYS A 6 -46.95 24.80 55.93
N ILE A 7 -46.46 26.00 56.26
CA ILE A 7 -45.74 26.86 55.31
C ILE A 7 -44.42 26.21 54.88
N PHE A 8 -43.67 25.63 55.82
CA PHE A 8 -42.40 24.95 55.53
C PHE A 8 -42.58 23.70 54.64
N LEU A 9 -43.63 22.91 54.87
CA LEU A 9 -43.93 21.72 54.05
C LEU A 9 -44.43 22.07 52.64
N SER A 10 -45.15 23.18 52.47
CA SER A 10 -45.62 23.62 51.14
C SER A 10 -44.47 24.12 50.24
N LYS A 11 -43.51 24.87 50.81
CA LYS A 11 -42.32 25.36 50.08
C LYS A 11 -41.43 24.22 49.59
N ARG A 12 -41.33 23.13 50.36
CA ARG A 12 -40.55 21.93 50.01
C ARG A 12 -41.20 21.11 48.89
N ARG A 13 -42.54 21.11 48.79
CA ARG A 13 -43.27 20.47 47.69
C ARG A 13 -43.16 21.26 46.38
N ILE A 14 -43.19 22.59 46.47
CA ILE A 14 -43.00 23.48 45.31
C ILE A 14 -41.58 23.36 44.75
N ALA A 15 -40.56 23.28 45.60
CA ALA A 15 -39.16 23.10 45.18
C ALA A 15 -38.89 21.74 44.49
N ILE A 16 -39.57 20.67 44.92
CA ILE A 16 -39.45 19.35 44.28
C ILE A 16 -40.16 19.35 42.92
N LEU A 17 -41.35 19.95 42.84
CA LEU A 17 -42.09 20.07 41.57
C LEU A 17 -41.35 20.96 40.55
N SER A 18 -40.67 22.02 40.98
CA SER A 18 -39.88 22.86 40.09
C SER A 18 -38.64 22.16 39.54
N ILE A 19 -38.03 21.23 40.31
CA ILE A 19 -36.90 20.41 39.83
C ILE A 19 -37.36 19.39 38.77
N TYR A 20 -38.51 18.73 38.96
CA TYR A 20 -39.06 17.84 37.94
C TYR A 20 -39.47 18.59 36.66
N PHE A 21 -39.98 19.82 36.80
CA PHE A 21 -40.31 20.69 35.67
C PHE A 21 -39.06 21.17 34.93
N LEU A 22 -37.97 21.48 35.64
CA LEU A 22 -36.68 21.85 35.05
C LEU A 22 -36.02 20.67 34.31
N ILE A 23 -36.11 19.46 34.87
CA ILE A 23 -35.62 18.21 34.23
C ILE A 23 -36.45 17.87 32.99
N ALA A 24 -37.78 18.07 33.03
CA ALA A 24 -38.64 17.87 31.87
C ALA A 24 -38.39 18.89 30.75
N ILE A 25 -38.08 20.15 31.09
CA ILE A 25 -37.70 21.18 30.13
C ILE A 25 -36.30 20.92 29.54
N LEU A 26 -35.36 20.41 30.36
CA LEU A 26 -34.04 19.97 29.88
C LEU A 26 -34.15 18.78 28.91
N PHE A 27 -35.14 17.90 29.11
CA PHE A 27 -35.48 16.81 28.20
C PHE A 27 -36.17 17.27 26.91
N LEU A 28 -36.89 18.41 26.93
CA LEU A 28 -37.50 19.01 25.75
C LEU A 28 -36.53 19.87 24.92
N LEU A 29 -35.40 20.29 25.50
CA LEU A 29 -34.36 21.10 24.85
C LEU A 29 -33.14 20.26 24.41
N ALA A 30 -33.11 18.96 24.68
CA ALA A 30 -32.16 18.04 24.06
C ALA A 30 -32.57 17.83 22.58
N VAL A 31 -32.02 18.68 21.71
CA VAL A 31 -31.90 18.48 20.25
C VAL A 31 -31.41 17.04 19.99
N PRO A 32 -31.74 16.37 18.86
CA PRO A 32 -31.28 15.00 18.58
C PRO A 32 -29.76 15.00 18.33
N VAL A 33 -29.00 15.10 19.40
CA VAL A 33 -27.56 14.95 19.45
C VAL A 33 -27.36 13.56 20.04
N PHE A 34 -26.65 12.71 19.28
CA PHE A 34 -26.36 11.29 19.53
C PHE A 34 -27.41 10.28 19.02
N ALA A 35 -27.64 10.30 17.70
CA ALA A 35 -28.03 9.11 16.94
C ALA A 35 -27.12 8.88 15.71
N ALA A 36 -25.90 9.40 15.74
CA ALA A 36 -24.90 9.24 14.67
C ALA A 36 -23.53 8.97 15.29
N ASP A 37 -23.43 7.83 15.97
CA ASP A 37 -22.29 6.94 15.73
C ASP A 37 -22.80 5.55 16.06
N SER A 38 -23.05 4.78 15.01
CA SER A 38 -23.61 3.44 15.09
C SER A 38 -22.73 2.56 15.98
N PHE A 39 -23.35 1.78 16.87
CA PHE A 39 -22.76 0.48 17.22
C PHE A 39 -22.30 -0.14 15.89
N ASN A 40 -21.00 -0.43 15.73
CA ASN A 40 -20.31 -0.79 14.48
C ASN A 40 -20.76 -2.14 13.89
N LEU A 41 -22.07 -2.32 13.77
CA LEU A 41 -22.78 -3.45 13.19
C LEU A 41 -22.67 -3.46 11.66
N ASP A 42 -22.26 -2.33 11.06
CA ASP A 42 -21.89 -2.28 9.65
C ASP A 42 -20.53 -2.97 9.42
N GLU A 43 -19.58 -2.78 10.34
CA GLU A 43 -18.24 -3.37 10.31
C GLU A 43 -18.22 -4.89 10.58
N THR A 44 -19.17 -5.39 11.38
CA THR A 44 -19.38 -6.85 11.56
C THR A 44 -20.24 -7.44 10.45
N GLY A 45 -21.11 -6.65 9.82
CA GLY A 45 -21.85 -7.04 8.63
C GLY A 45 -20.95 -7.25 7.41
N THR A 46 -19.91 -6.43 7.25
CA THR A 46 -18.90 -6.59 6.19
C THR A 46 -18.04 -7.83 6.40
N GLY A 47 -17.59 -8.08 7.64
CA GLY A 47 -16.81 -9.29 7.98
C GLY A 47 -17.56 -10.62 7.87
N LEU A 48 -18.90 -10.59 7.83
CA LEU A 48 -19.77 -11.77 7.68
C LEU A 48 -20.36 -11.91 6.26
N GLY A 49 -19.97 -11.07 5.30
CA GLY A 49 -20.54 -11.08 3.95
C GLY A 49 -22.04 -10.73 3.92
N LEU A 50 -22.48 -9.90 4.88
CA LEU A 50 -23.86 -9.46 5.07
C LEU A 50 -24.15 -8.05 4.53
N THR A 51 -23.16 -7.33 4.00
CA THR A 51 -23.39 -6.08 3.27
C THR A 51 -23.83 -6.33 1.83
N PRO A 52 -24.79 -5.55 1.29
CA PRO A 52 -25.23 -5.71 -0.08
C PRO A 52 -24.20 -5.14 -1.05
N VAL A 53 -23.86 -5.93 -2.07
CA VAL A 53 -23.29 -5.45 -3.32
C VAL A 53 -24.44 -4.82 -4.10
N ALA A 54 -24.42 -3.49 -4.23
CA ALA A 54 -25.28 -2.65 -5.08
C ALA A 54 -26.83 -2.78 -4.95
N GLU A 55 -27.49 -1.63 -4.74
CA GLU A 55 -28.84 -1.25 -5.19
C GLU A 55 -30.05 -2.21 -5.07
N ASP A 56 -29.98 -3.31 -4.34
CA ASP A 56 -31.17 -4.13 -4.05
C ASP A 56 -31.74 -3.85 -2.66
N PHE A 57 -33.05 -3.62 -2.59
CA PHE A 57 -33.85 -3.63 -1.36
C PHE A 57 -33.88 -5.06 -0.77
N SER A 58 -32.73 -5.53 -0.31
CA SER A 58 -32.59 -6.86 0.24
C SER A 58 -33.24 -6.89 1.63
N ILE A 59 -34.05 -7.93 1.85
CA ILE A 59 -34.64 -8.24 3.16
C ILE A 59 -33.60 -8.27 4.28
N ARG A 60 -32.33 -8.55 3.93
CA ARG A 60 -31.15 -8.52 4.80
C ARG A 60 -30.88 -7.13 5.39
N GLN A 61 -30.89 -6.06 4.60
CA GLN A 61 -30.71 -4.69 5.12
C GLN A 61 -31.86 -4.28 6.05
N THR A 62 -33.08 -4.74 5.75
CA THR A 62 -34.24 -4.51 6.63
C THR A 62 -34.04 -5.21 7.97
N VAL A 63 -33.55 -6.46 7.98
CA VAL A 63 -33.25 -7.18 9.23
C VAL A 63 -32.13 -6.51 10.02
N ILE A 64 -31.04 -6.08 9.38
CA ILE A 64 -29.94 -5.36 10.06
C ILE A 64 -30.44 -4.06 10.69
N ASN A 65 -31.23 -3.28 9.95
CA ASN A 65 -31.82 -2.05 10.47
C ASN A 65 -32.78 -2.32 11.64
N ILE A 66 -33.61 -3.36 11.56
CA ILE A 66 -34.49 -3.77 12.67
C ILE A 66 -33.67 -4.12 13.93
N VAL A 67 -32.58 -4.88 13.79
CA VAL A 67 -31.72 -5.25 14.92
C VAL A 67 -31.03 -4.02 15.53
N LYS A 68 -30.53 -3.08 14.71
CA LYS A 68 -29.97 -1.80 15.16
C LYS A 68 -30.97 -1.01 16.01
N TYR A 69 -32.23 -0.90 15.57
CA TYR A 69 -33.28 -0.23 16.33
C TYR A 69 -33.61 -0.94 17.65
N LEU A 70 -33.62 -2.27 17.67
CA LEU A 70 -33.88 -3.05 18.89
C LEU A 70 -32.76 -2.89 19.94
N ILE A 71 -31.49 -2.92 19.53
CA ILE A 71 -30.34 -2.74 20.44
C ILE A 71 -30.32 -1.31 21.00
N GLY A 72 -30.57 -0.30 20.16
CA GLY A 72 -30.70 1.08 20.60
C GLY A 72 -31.82 1.28 21.62
N PHE A 73 -32.99 0.65 21.39
CA PHE A 73 -34.12 0.68 22.31
C PHE A 73 -33.79 0.04 23.67
N ILE A 74 -33.08 -1.09 23.68
CA ILE A 74 -32.63 -1.76 24.91
C ILE A 74 -31.64 -0.89 25.69
N GLY A 75 -30.69 -0.23 25.00
CA GLY A 75 -29.74 0.69 25.64
C GLY A 75 -30.43 1.85 26.36
N ILE A 76 -31.41 2.48 25.70
CA ILE A 76 -32.21 3.55 26.30
C ILE A 76 -33.01 3.03 27.51
N ALA A 77 -33.63 1.86 27.39
CA ALA A 77 -34.38 1.24 28.49
C ALA A 77 -33.48 0.93 29.72
N ALA A 78 -32.24 0.49 29.48
CA ALA A 78 -31.26 0.24 30.54
C ALA A 78 -30.91 1.54 31.30
N ILE A 79 -30.68 2.64 30.58
CA ILE A 79 -30.40 3.95 31.18
C ILE A 79 -31.59 4.41 32.04
N VAL A 80 -32.82 4.30 31.52
CA VAL A 80 -34.04 4.67 32.27
C VAL A 80 -34.18 3.86 33.57
N MET A 81 -33.89 2.56 33.52
CA MET A 81 -33.95 1.68 34.70
C MET A 81 -32.89 2.01 35.75
N ILE A 82 -31.67 2.37 35.31
CA ILE A 82 -30.59 2.83 36.20
C ILE A 82 -31.00 4.15 36.88
N LEU A 83 -31.54 5.11 36.12
CA LEU A 83 -32.02 6.38 36.67
C LEU A 83 -33.17 6.18 37.66
N TYR A 84 -34.13 5.32 37.33
CA TYR A 84 -35.23 4.96 38.24
C TYR A 84 -34.72 4.33 39.54
N GLY A 85 -33.75 3.41 39.45
CA GLY A 85 -33.07 2.83 40.59
C GLY A 85 -32.33 3.87 41.44
N GLY A 86 -31.65 4.82 40.79
CA GLY A 86 -30.92 5.91 41.44
C GLY A 86 -31.83 6.86 42.23
N VAL A 87 -32.95 7.31 41.64
CA VAL A 87 -33.93 8.16 42.33
C VAL A 87 -34.55 7.44 43.52
N ARG A 88 -34.86 6.15 43.38
CA ARG A 88 -35.39 5.33 44.48
C ARG A 88 -34.37 5.13 45.61
N TRP A 89 -33.08 5.09 45.28
CA TRP A 89 -32.02 5.00 46.27
C TRP A 89 -31.87 6.31 47.05
N MET A 90 -31.87 7.45 46.36
CA MET A 90 -31.80 8.79 46.98
C MET A 90 -33.01 9.12 47.86
N THR A 91 -34.20 8.58 47.52
CA THR A 91 -35.45 8.84 48.25
C THR A 91 -35.77 7.81 49.35
N ALA A 92 -34.87 6.86 49.63
CA ALA A 92 -35.11 5.77 50.57
C ALA A 92 -35.19 6.18 52.04
N GLY A 93 -34.68 7.37 52.41
CA GLY A 93 -34.81 7.93 53.76
C GLY A 93 -34.25 7.05 54.89
N GLY A 94 -33.25 6.20 54.59
CA GLY A 94 -32.65 5.27 55.56
C GLY A 94 -33.39 3.93 55.76
N SER A 95 -34.50 3.69 55.06
CA SER A 95 -35.18 2.38 55.09
C SER A 95 -34.34 1.33 54.36
N VAL A 96 -33.85 0.34 55.11
CA VAL A 96 -32.99 -0.75 54.62
C VAL A 96 -33.64 -1.48 53.44
N ASP A 97 -34.95 -1.76 53.51
CA ASP A 97 -35.69 -2.46 52.45
C ASP A 97 -35.77 -1.68 51.14
N LYS A 98 -35.92 -0.35 51.22
CA LYS A 98 -36.03 0.51 50.02
C LYS A 98 -34.68 0.65 49.33
N VAL A 99 -33.60 0.77 50.11
CA VAL A 99 -32.22 0.78 49.61
C VAL A 99 -31.89 -0.55 48.92
N ALA A 100 -32.25 -1.67 49.53
CA ALA A 100 -32.01 -3.00 48.96
C ALA A 100 -32.71 -3.19 47.60
N LYS A 101 -33.98 -2.78 47.49
CA LYS A 101 -34.73 -2.83 46.22
C LYS A 101 -34.16 -1.91 45.14
N ALA A 102 -33.72 -0.72 45.51
CA ALA A 102 -33.12 0.24 44.58
C ALA A 102 -31.79 -0.30 44.00
N LYS A 103 -30.90 -0.78 44.87
CA LYS A 103 -29.63 -1.39 44.45
C LYS A 103 -29.84 -2.61 43.55
N LYS A 104 -30.80 -3.48 43.88
CA LYS A 104 -31.14 -4.65 43.05
C LYS A 104 -31.59 -4.25 41.64
N THR A 105 -32.33 -3.14 41.52
CA THR A 105 -32.80 -2.64 40.21
C THR A 105 -31.63 -2.14 39.36
N ILE A 106 -30.68 -1.42 39.96
CA ILE A 106 -29.48 -0.93 39.27
C ILE A 106 -28.58 -2.10 38.84
N ILE A 107 -28.36 -3.07 39.73
CA ILE A 107 -27.52 -4.25 39.44
C ILE A 107 -28.13 -5.07 38.30
N ASN A 108 -29.44 -5.31 38.32
CA ASN A 108 -30.11 -6.06 37.26
C ASN A 108 -30.02 -5.34 35.89
N ALA A 109 -30.14 -4.01 35.87
CA ALA A 109 -29.97 -3.23 34.64
C ALA A 109 -28.53 -3.27 34.12
N ALA A 110 -27.53 -3.19 35.01
CA ALA A 110 -26.12 -3.29 34.66
C ALA A 110 -25.75 -4.69 34.11
N ILE A 111 -26.30 -5.76 34.69
CA ILE A 111 -26.10 -7.13 34.18
C ILE A 111 -26.69 -7.27 32.77
N GLY A 112 -27.88 -6.72 32.52
CA GLY A 112 -28.49 -6.74 31.19
C GLY A 112 -27.63 -6.02 30.13
N LEU A 113 -27.07 -4.87 30.49
CA LEU A 113 -26.16 -4.12 29.61
C LEU A 113 -24.84 -4.87 29.37
N MET A 114 -24.28 -5.50 30.41
CA MET A 114 -23.07 -6.33 30.30
C MET A 114 -23.27 -7.52 29.36
N ILE A 115 -24.41 -8.20 29.43
CA ILE A 115 -24.74 -9.33 28.53
C ILE A 115 -24.82 -8.84 27.08
N CYS A 116 -25.38 -7.66 26.82
CA CYS A 116 -25.44 -7.11 25.47
C CYS A 116 -24.04 -6.85 24.88
N ILE A 117 -23.12 -6.29 25.70
CA ILE A 117 -21.74 -6.04 25.30
C ILE A 117 -20.98 -7.36 25.07
N LEU A 118 -21.14 -8.33 25.96
CA LEU A 118 -20.51 -9.65 25.82
C LEU A 118 -21.07 -10.44 24.63
N SER A 119 -22.36 -10.30 24.32
CA SER A 119 -22.97 -10.94 23.15
C SER A 119 -22.29 -10.49 21.86
N TYR A 120 -21.94 -9.21 21.75
CA TYR A 120 -21.20 -8.70 20.60
C TYR A 120 -19.80 -9.34 20.51
N ALA A 121 -19.07 -9.39 21.63
CA ALA A 121 -17.74 -10.00 21.69
C ALA A 121 -17.75 -11.50 21.30
N ILE A 122 -18.79 -12.25 21.71
CA ILE A 122 -18.92 -13.68 21.38
C ILE A 122 -19.23 -13.87 19.89
N VAL A 123 -20.16 -13.11 19.32
CA VAL A 123 -20.48 -13.20 17.88
C VAL A 123 -19.26 -12.86 17.03
N TYR A 124 -18.51 -11.81 17.41
CA TYR A 124 -17.26 -11.44 16.75
C TYR A 124 -16.21 -12.55 16.84
N PHE A 125 -16.01 -13.13 18.03
CA PHE A 125 -15.06 -14.22 18.24
C PHE A 125 -15.40 -15.47 17.42
N VAL A 126 -16.68 -15.85 17.36
CA VAL A 126 -17.14 -17.02 16.59
C VAL A 126 -17.04 -16.77 15.08
N ALA A 127 -17.37 -15.56 14.62
CA ALA A 127 -17.19 -15.16 13.22
C ALA A 127 -15.71 -15.24 12.80
N PHE A 128 -14.82 -14.76 13.67
CA PHE A 128 -13.38 -14.81 13.45
C PHE A 128 -12.83 -16.24 13.43
N GLN A 129 -13.24 -17.09 14.38
CA GLN A 129 -12.74 -18.47 14.46
C GLN A 129 -13.30 -19.40 13.36
N LEU A 130 -14.51 -19.14 12.86
CA LEU A 130 -15.16 -19.97 11.82
C LEU A 130 -14.90 -19.45 10.39
N GLY A 131 -14.45 -18.20 10.22
CA GLY A 131 -14.08 -17.66 8.91
C GLY A 131 -12.89 -18.39 8.29
N ASP A 132 -11.90 -18.76 9.11
CA ASP A 132 -10.68 -19.44 8.65
C ASP A 132 -10.90 -20.93 8.34
N GLU A 133 -11.75 -21.63 9.08
CA GLU A 133 -11.91 -23.09 8.95
C GLU A 133 -12.88 -23.53 7.84
N VAL A 134 -13.76 -22.64 7.35
CA VAL A 134 -14.80 -22.97 6.35
C VAL A 134 -14.43 -22.52 4.93
N PHE A 135 -13.49 -21.58 4.77
CA PHE A 135 -13.13 -20.97 3.49
C PHE A 135 -11.65 -21.11 3.09
N GLY A 136 -10.88 -22.01 3.72
CA GLY A 136 -9.47 -22.18 3.41
C GLY A 136 -9.17 -22.66 1.97
N ASP A 137 -8.41 -21.85 1.22
CA ASP A 137 -7.07 -22.14 0.64
C ASP A 137 -6.65 -20.93 -0.24
N GLY A 138 -5.49 -20.27 -0.13
CA GLY A 138 -4.29 -20.53 0.66
C GLY A 138 -3.36 -19.30 0.77
N SER A 139 -2.32 -19.47 1.61
CA SER A 139 -1.20 -18.55 1.95
C SER A 139 -1.60 -17.25 2.66
N GLY A 140 -1.17 -16.90 3.87
CA GLY A 140 -0.07 -17.37 4.71
C GLY A 140 0.57 -16.13 5.34
N GLY A 141 0.22 -15.79 6.59
CA GLY A 141 0.84 -14.67 7.32
C GLY A 141 -0.05 -14.05 8.39
N ASP A 142 0.01 -14.59 9.59
CA ASP A 142 -0.54 -14.00 10.82
C ASP A 142 0.24 -12.72 11.19
N GLY A 143 -0.49 -11.66 11.53
CA GLY A 143 0.06 -10.35 11.87
C GLY A 143 -1.00 -9.26 11.76
N THR A 144 -1.65 -8.96 12.88
CA THR A 144 -2.64 -7.90 13.04
C THR A 144 -2.24 -6.57 12.38
N ALA A 145 -2.96 -6.18 11.32
CA ALA A 145 -3.01 -4.80 10.84
C ALA A 145 -4.46 -4.44 10.42
N PRO A 146 -4.94 -3.22 10.74
CA PRO A 146 -6.29 -2.77 10.38
C PRO A 146 -6.42 -2.67 8.85
N TYR A 147 -7.63 -2.90 8.33
CA TYR A 147 -8.10 -2.65 6.95
C TYR A 147 -7.16 -1.78 6.08
N TYR A 148 -6.10 -2.40 5.56
CA TYR A 148 -5.23 -1.90 4.50
C TYR A 148 -4.73 -3.13 3.76
N SER A 149 -5.36 -3.38 2.62
CA SER A 149 -5.11 -4.42 1.62
C SER A 149 -3.69 -5.02 1.66
N GLY A 150 -3.63 -6.32 1.98
CA GLY A 150 -2.46 -7.20 1.81
C GLY A 150 -2.08 -7.46 0.34
N GLY A 151 -2.39 -6.53 -0.56
CA GLY A 151 -2.14 -6.66 -1.99
C GLY A 151 -0.73 -6.26 -2.45
N LEU A 152 0.07 -5.64 -1.58
CA LEU A 152 1.44 -5.19 -1.90
C LEU A 152 2.45 -6.19 -1.39
N GLY A 153 3.40 -6.60 -2.23
CA GLY A 153 4.34 -7.66 -1.89
C GLY A 153 3.67 -9.02 -2.04
N GLY A 154 2.79 -9.42 -1.12
CA GLY A 154 2.18 -10.76 -1.17
C GLY A 154 1.00 -10.98 -2.15
N GLY A 155 0.53 -9.92 -2.84
CA GLY A 155 -0.66 -9.99 -3.71
C GLY A 155 -0.41 -9.55 -5.15
N ALA A 156 -1.47 -9.22 -5.89
CA ALA A 156 -1.40 -8.89 -7.32
C ALA A 156 -0.54 -7.66 -7.69
N ILE A 157 -0.20 -6.80 -6.71
CA ILE A 157 0.57 -5.58 -6.94
C ILE A 157 2.01 -5.81 -6.50
N ALA A 158 2.93 -5.65 -7.44
CA ALA A 158 4.37 -5.74 -7.17
C ALA A 158 4.88 -4.47 -6.49
N SER A 159 4.54 -3.29 -7.02
CA SER A 159 4.96 -2.00 -6.48
C SER A 159 4.07 -0.85 -6.96
N HIS A 160 4.09 0.29 -6.26
CA HIS A 160 3.44 1.52 -6.74
C HIS A 160 4.18 2.77 -6.26
N TYR A 161 3.99 3.87 -6.99
CA TYR A 161 4.46 5.21 -6.68
C TYR A 161 3.28 6.20 -6.76
N PRO A 162 3.14 7.18 -5.84
CA PRO A 162 3.97 7.39 -4.65
C PRO A 162 3.89 6.25 -3.62
N PRO A 163 4.89 6.11 -2.74
CA PRO A 163 4.85 5.13 -1.64
C PRO A 163 3.69 5.41 -0.67
N ARG A 164 3.24 4.36 0.03
CA ARG A 164 2.18 4.50 1.05
C ARG A 164 2.58 5.51 2.13
N GLY A 165 1.71 6.47 2.39
CA GLY A 165 1.92 7.51 3.41
C GLY A 165 3.06 8.48 3.09
N ALA A 166 3.54 8.53 1.83
CA ALA A 166 4.54 9.50 1.42
C ALA A 166 4.05 10.94 1.69
N VAL A 167 4.97 11.81 2.09
CA VAL A 167 4.72 13.23 2.34
C VAL A 167 5.69 14.07 1.53
N GLY A 168 5.31 15.30 1.20
CA GLY A 168 6.16 16.17 0.38
C GLY A 168 6.18 15.78 -1.10
N VAL A 169 5.18 15.04 -1.56
CA VAL A 169 5.08 14.61 -2.96
C VAL A 169 4.76 15.83 -3.84
N PRO A 170 5.52 16.13 -4.91
CA PRO A 170 5.24 17.28 -5.77
C PRO A 170 3.89 17.17 -6.49
N ARG A 171 3.37 18.31 -6.95
CA ARG A 171 2.03 18.43 -7.54
C ARG A 171 1.90 17.82 -8.93
N ASN A 172 2.94 17.92 -9.75
CA ASN A 172 2.95 17.49 -11.15
C ASN A 172 3.40 16.03 -11.34
N ILE A 173 3.35 15.20 -10.29
CA ILE A 173 3.75 13.80 -10.37
C ILE A 173 2.71 12.92 -11.05
N ASN A 174 3.21 11.89 -11.72
CA ASN A 174 2.46 10.76 -12.21
C ASN A 174 2.37 9.66 -11.14
N ILE A 175 1.33 8.84 -11.24
CA ILE A 175 1.14 7.67 -10.38
C ILE A 175 1.52 6.42 -11.17
N VAL A 176 2.30 5.53 -10.58
CA VAL A 176 2.75 4.31 -11.26
C VAL A 176 2.34 3.10 -10.46
N VAL A 177 1.83 2.06 -11.14
CA VAL A 177 1.50 0.77 -10.54
C VAL A 177 2.12 -0.33 -11.39
N THR A 178 2.96 -1.15 -10.76
CA THR A 178 3.51 -2.37 -11.34
C THR A 178 2.78 -3.57 -10.75
N PHE A 179 2.17 -4.37 -11.62
CA PHE A 179 1.48 -5.61 -11.26
C PHE A 179 2.42 -6.81 -11.35
N ARG A 180 2.07 -7.91 -10.69
CA ARG A 180 2.83 -9.17 -10.81
C ARG A 180 2.54 -9.90 -12.11
N ASP A 181 1.29 -9.90 -12.53
CA ASP A 181 0.85 -10.54 -13.77
C ASP A 181 0.70 -9.51 -14.89
N LEU A 182 0.68 -10.01 -16.12
CA LEU A 182 0.29 -9.21 -17.28
C LEU A 182 -1.20 -8.86 -17.15
N ILE A 183 -1.52 -7.60 -17.30
CA ILE A 183 -2.86 -7.03 -17.17
C ILE A 183 -3.45 -6.81 -18.55
N ASN A 184 -4.75 -7.08 -18.69
CA ASN A 184 -5.52 -6.63 -19.85
C ASN A 184 -5.69 -5.10 -19.77
N PRO A 185 -5.04 -4.30 -20.64
CA PRO A 185 -5.10 -2.84 -20.55
C PRO A 185 -6.53 -2.29 -20.69
N GLY A 186 -7.42 -3.02 -21.37
CA GLY A 186 -8.82 -2.63 -21.50
C GLY A 186 -9.62 -2.68 -20.19
N SER A 187 -9.11 -3.38 -19.16
CA SER A 187 -9.71 -3.43 -17.83
C SER A 187 -9.32 -2.23 -16.94
N ILE A 188 -8.34 -1.41 -17.36
CA ILE A 188 -7.93 -0.18 -16.66
C ILE A 188 -8.81 0.98 -17.13
N THR A 189 -9.78 1.37 -16.31
CA THR A 189 -10.80 2.38 -16.63
C THR A 189 -11.09 3.24 -15.40
N ALA A 190 -11.87 4.31 -15.58
CA ALA A 190 -12.35 5.14 -14.47
C ALA A 190 -13.21 4.37 -13.45
N ASP A 191 -13.76 3.21 -13.82
CA ASP A 191 -14.52 2.35 -12.91
C ASP A 191 -13.61 1.43 -12.07
N THR A 192 -12.39 1.15 -12.53
CA THR A 192 -11.45 0.24 -11.87
C THR A 192 -10.28 0.94 -11.19
N VAL A 193 -9.97 2.18 -11.57
CA VAL A 193 -8.94 3.00 -10.94
C VAL A 193 -9.50 4.38 -10.59
N GLU A 194 -9.38 4.76 -9.33
CA GLU A 194 -9.87 6.03 -8.80
C GLU A 194 -8.73 6.78 -8.10
N ILE A 195 -8.59 8.08 -8.43
CA ILE A 195 -7.65 8.99 -7.76
C ILE A 195 -8.49 10.15 -7.20
N ARG A 196 -8.48 10.35 -5.88
CA ARG A 196 -9.31 11.36 -5.22
C ARG A 196 -8.59 12.10 -4.11
N ASN A 197 -8.96 13.36 -3.89
CA ASN A 197 -8.55 14.12 -2.71
C ASN A 197 -9.44 13.76 -1.49
N ASN A 198 -8.98 14.08 -0.29
CA ASN A 198 -9.69 13.92 0.98
C ASN A 198 -11.03 14.67 1.06
N THR A 199 -11.27 15.68 0.21
CA THR A 199 -12.55 16.41 0.09
C THR A 199 -13.59 15.65 -0.74
N GLN A 200 -13.25 14.47 -1.26
CA GLN A 200 -14.03 13.70 -2.25
C GLN A 200 -14.16 14.37 -3.62
N ASP A 201 -13.42 15.44 -3.89
CA ASP A 201 -13.21 15.92 -5.25
C ASP A 201 -12.36 14.90 -6.00
N SER A 202 -12.96 14.27 -7.00
CA SER A 202 -12.33 13.22 -7.77
C SER A 202 -11.45 13.83 -8.86
N VAL A 203 -10.18 13.42 -8.96
CA VAL A 203 -9.39 13.59 -10.19
C VAL A 203 -9.79 12.44 -11.11
N ASN A 204 -11.06 12.44 -11.54
CA ASN A 204 -11.60 11.35 -12.37
C ASN A 204 -11.04 11.37 -13.79
N THR A 205 -10.32 12.42 -14.16
CA THR A 205 -9.74 12.57 -15.48
C THR A 205 -8.25 12.35 -15.39
N TRP A 206 -7.87 11.18 -15.87
CA TRP A 206 -6.51 10.77 -16.06
C TRP A 206 -6.45 9.98 -17.37
N THR A 207 -5.28 9.99 -17.97
CA THR A 207 -4.93 9.01 -19.00
C THR A 207 -3.96 8.01 -18.42
N ASN A 208 -3.87 6.82 -19.02
CA ASN A 208 -2.86 5.85 -18.62
C ASN A 208 -2.08 5.35 -19.81
N SER A 209 -0.90 4.82 -19.53
CA SER A 209 -0.16 4.08 -20.52
C SER A 209 0.68 2.96 -19.94
N THR A 210 0.99 1.98 -20.79
CA THR A 210 1.84 0.84 -20.51
C THR A 210 2.53 0.38 -21.80
N THR A 211 3.75 -0.13 -21.70
CA THR A 211 4.49 -0.74 -22.81
C THR A 211 4.70 -2.24 -22.64
N ASP A 212 4.52 -2.74 -21.41
CA ASP A 212 4.80 -4.11 -20.98
C ASP A 212 3.55 -4.84 -20.45
N ASN A 213 2.38 -4.18 -20.48
CA ASN A 213 1.13 -4.64 -19.87
C ASN A 213 1.26 -5.00 -18.39
N ARG A 214 2.29 -4.49 -17.70
CA ARG A 214 2.60 -4.85 -16.32
C ARG A 214 2.81 -3.62 -15.46
N THR A 215 3.45 -2.61 -16.02
CA THR A 215 3.69 -1.30 -15.42
C THR A 215 2.79 -0.29 -16.09
N PHE A 216 1.85 0.27 -15.32
CA PHE A 216 0.91 1.30 -15.78
C PHE A 216 1.27 2.63 -15.14
N VAL A 217 1.40 3.64 -15.99
CA VAL A 217 1.61 5.03 -15.61
C VAL A 217 0.29 5.76 -15.79
N PHE A 218 -0.20 6.38 -14.74
CA PHE A 218 -1.40 7.20 -14.71
C PHE A 218 -0.98 8.68 -14.70
N PHE A 219 -1.43 9.41 -15.72
CA PHE A 219 -1.18 10.83 -15.91
C PHE A 219 -2.44 11.61 -15.52
N PRO A 220 -2.45 12.28 -14.35
CA PRO A 220 -3.52 13.21 -14.01
C PRO A 220 -3.62 14.33 -15.05
N ASP A 221 -4.83 14.67 -15.50
CA ASP A 221 -5.03 15.74 -16.50
C ASP A 221 -4.66 17.15 -15.98
N ASN A 222 -4.59 17.31 -14.66
CA ASN A 222 -4.16 18.54 -13.99
C ASN A 222 -3.22 18.18 -12.84
N ASP A 223 -2.32 19.11 -12.50
CA ASP A 223 -1.48 19.01 -11.31
C ASP A 223 -2.33 18.70 -10.08
N LEU A 224 -1.85 17.73 -9.28
CA LEU A 224 -2.46 17.37 -8.03
C LEU A 224 -2.34 18.51 -7.00
N GLY A 225 -3.17 18.45 -5.98
CA GLY A 225 -3.17 19.39 -4.86
C GLY A 225 -3.53 20.83 -5.24
N SER A 226 -2.97 21.79 -4.48
CA SER A 226 -3.18 23.22 -4.66
C SER A 226 -1.88 23.96 -4.33
N ASP A 227 -1.77 25.23 -4.72
CA ASP A 227 -0.65 26.11 -4.36
C ASP A 227 -0.78 26.73 -2.95
N ALA A 228 -1.83 26.39 -2.20
CA ALA A 228 -2.15 27.00 -0.91
C ALA A 228 -1.76 26.13 0.28
N GLU A 229 -2.01 24.83 0.20
CA GLU A 229 -1.75 23.87 1.29
C GLU A 229 -1.51 22.46 0.80
N ASP A 230 -0.94 21.64 1.68
CA ASP A 230 -0.74 20.21 1.45
C ASP A 230 -2.08 19.47 1.37
N ASN A 231 -2.22 18.58 0.40
CA ASN A 231 -3.45 17.85 0.13
C ASN A 231 -3.24 16.34 0.22
N ILE A 232 -4.18 15.62 0.81
CA ILE A 232 -4.10 14.15 0.94
C ILE A 232 -4.83 13.53 -0.25
N TYR A 233 -4.10 12.73 -1.01
CA TYR A 233 -4.64 11.95 -2.12
C TYR A 233 -4.76 10.48 -1.73
N ILE A 234 -5.80 9.86 -2.26
CA ILE A 234 -6.11 8.45 -2.10
C ILE A 234 -6.25 7.85 -3.49
N VAL A 235 -5.52 6.76 -3.74
CA VAL A 235 -5.64 5.97 -4.96
C VAL A 235 -6.26 4.63 -4.60
N THR A 236 -7.28 4.25 -5.35
CA THR A 236 -8.03 3.00 -5.19
C THR A 236 -7.99 2.22 -6.49
N LEU A 237 -7.48 0.99 -6.43
CA LEU A 237 -7.63 -0.03 -7.46
C LEU A 237 -8.80 -0.92 -7.05
N LYS A 238 -9.89 -0.80 -7.77
CA LYS A 238 -11.15 -1.50 -7.48
C LYS A 238 -11.13 -2.90 -8.11
N ASN A 239 -12.05 -3.75 -7.66
CA ASN A 239 -12.28 -5.02 -8.32
C ASN A 239 -12.78 -4.80 -9.76
N GLY A 240 -12.32 -5.62 -10.70
CA GLY A 240 -12.61 -5.47 -12.13
C GLY A 240 -11.38 -5.33 -13.01
N ILE A 241 -10.19 -5.13 -12.43
CA ILE A 241 -8.92 -5.24 -13.16
C ILE A 241 -8.67 -6.72 -13.47
N GLU A 242 -8.40 -7.02 -14.74
CA GLU A 242 -8.24 -8.38 -15.26
C GLU A 242 -6.79 -8.62 -15.70
N ASN A 243 -6.29 -9.84 -15.48
CA ASN A 243 -5.05 -10.28 -16.10
C ASN A 243 -5.24 -10.56 -17.61
N SER A 244 -4.16 -10.92 -18.31
CA SER A 244 -4.20 -11.23 -19.75
C SER A 244 -5.06 -12.46 -20.11
N GLU A 245 -5.42 -13.29 -19.12
CA GLU A 245 -6.29 -14.46 -19.27
C GLU A 245 -7.77 -14.14 -19.01
N GLY A 246 -8.08 -12.94 -18.52
CA GLY A 246 -9.43 -12.48 -18.19
C GLY A 246 -9.86 -12.73 -16.75
N ASP A 247 -8.95 -13.20 -15.88
CA ASP A 247 -9.24 -13.41 -14.46
C ASP A 247 -9.03 -12.13 -13.65
N LEU A 248 -9.89 -11.92 -12.64
CA LEU A 248 -9.80 -10.78 -11.73
C LEU A 248 -8.57 -10.88 -10.83
N ILE A 249 -7.71 -9.85 -10.87
CA ILE A 249 -6.45 -9.87 -10.11
C ILE A 249 -6.65 -9.76 -8.58
N PHE A 250 -7.79 -9.22 -8.15
CA PHE A 250 -8.18 -9.16 -6.73
C PHE A 250 -9.14 -10.28 -6.33
N GLY A 251 -9.37 -11.26 -7.22
CA GLY A 251 -10.28 -12.37 -7.02
C GLY A 251 -11.77 -11.97 -6.97
N ASN A 252 -12.63 -12.97 -6.77
CA ASN A 252 -14.08 -12.81 -6.88
C ASN A 252 -14.76 -12.28 -5.60
N LEU A 253 -13.99 -11.98 -4.56
CA LEU A 253 -14.51 -11.54 -3.26
C LEU A 253 -14.70 -10.01 -3.19
N GLY A 254 -14.40 -9.29 -4.28
CA GLY A 254 -14.61 -7.84 -4.35
C GLY A 254 -13.58 -7.05 -3.55
N TYR A 255 -12.36 -7.58 -3.41
CA TYR A 255 -11.29 -6.85 -2.74
C TYR A 255 -10.84 -5.66 -3.59
N GLU A 256 -10.47 -4.60 -2.90
CA GLU A 256 -9.88 -3.39 -3.48
C GLU A 256 -8.55 -3.13 -2.81
N TYR A 257 -7.69 -2.41 -3.51
CA TYR A 257 -6.41 -1.96 -2.99
C TYR A 257 -6.38 -0.44 -2.91
N THR A 258 -6.15 0.10 -1.71
CA THR A 258 -6.14 1.54 -1.48
C THR A 258 -4.88 1.96 -0.76
N TRP A 259 -4.29 3.07 -1.21
CA TRP A 259 -3.25 3.77 -0.47
C TRP A 259 -3.45 5.28 -0.53
N GLN A 260 -2.76 5.97 0.38
CA GLN A 260 -2.78 7.43 0.47
C GLN A 260 -1.37 8.00 0.44
N PHE A 261 -1.25 9.26 0.01
CA PHE A 261 -0.03 10.07 0.08
C PHE A 261 -0.41 11.56 0.21
N THR A 262 0.54 12.39 0.63
CA THR A 262 0.35 13.83 0.83
C THR A 262 1.15 14.60 -0.21
N VAL A 263 0.41 15.31 -1.06
CA VAL A 263 0.92 16.25 -2.07
C VAL A 263 1.24 17.58 -1.41
N SER A 264 2.41 18.14 -1.70
CA SER A 264 2.86 19.44 -1.21
C SER A 264 2.36 20.58 -2.10
N ILE A 265 2.78 21.81 -1.80
CA ILE A 265 2.54 22.99 -2.66
C ILE A 265 3.56 23.13 -3.80
N GLU A 266 4.61 22.31 -3.79
CA GLU A 266 5.75 22.45 -4.70
C GLU A 266 5.53 21.68 -6.00
N ILE A 267 6.15 22.16 -7.07
CA ILE A 267 6.28 21.45 -8.35
C ILE A 267 7.70 20.94 -8.49
N ASP A 268 7.85 19.77 -9.09
CA ASP A 268 9.17 19.29 -9.47
C ASP A 268 9.52 19.79 -10.86
N VAL A 269 10.75 20.29 -10.98
CA VAL A 269 11.35 20.75 -12.24
C VAL A 269 12.80 20.26 -12.34
N THR A 270 13.20 19.37 -11.44
CA THR A 270 14.57 18.85 -11.35
C THR A 270 14.69 17.65 -12.25
N PRO A 271 15.66 17.60 -13.17
CA PRO A 271 15.95 16.39 -13.93
C PRO A 271 16.49 15.26 -13.03
N PRO A 272 16.14 13.98 -13.32
CA PRO A 272 16.81 12.85 -12.72
C PRO A 272 18.24 12.70 -13.29
N THR A 273 19.19 12.24 -12.47
CA THR A 273 20.55 11.89 -12.89
C THR A 273 20.90 10.46 -12.47
N VAL A 274 21.94 9.86 -13.06
CA VAL A 274 22.41 8.51 -12.69
C VAL A 274 23.47 8.61 -11.59
N VAL A 275 23.11 8.22 -10.37
CA VAL A 275 23.96 8.32 -9.17
C VAL A 275 24.73 7.04 -8.84
N GLY A 276 24.42 5.92 -9.52
CA GLY A 276 25.13 4.66 -9.31
C GLY A 276 24.93 3.70 -10.47
N ILE A 277 25.98 2.94 -10.80
CA ILE A 277 25.97 1.91 -11.84
C ILE A 277 26.70 0.67 -11.36
N TYR A 278 26.26 -0.48 -11.83
CA TYR A 278 26.93 -1.77 -11.71
C TYR A 278 26.64 -2.59 -12.98
N PRO A 279 27.62 -3.30 -13.56
CA PRO A 279 29.04 -3.27 -13.24
C PRO A 279 29.66 -1.87 -13.38
N ALA A 280 30.80 -1.64 -12.72
CA ALA A 280 31.44 -0.33 -12.71
C ALA A 280 32.06 0.00 -14.07
N ASP A 281 32.05 1.29 -14.43
CA ASP A 281 32.57 1.78 -15.71
C ASP A 281 34.10 1.62 -15.80
N ASN A 282 34.54 0.77 -16.74
CA ASN A 282 35.95 0.62 -17.11
C ASN A 282 36.93 0.48 -15.92
N ASP A 283 36.53 -0.25 -14.87
CA ASP A 283 37.32 -0.40 -13.63
C ASP A 283 38.45 -1.44 -13.73
N GLY A 284 38.54 -2.15 -14.87
CA GLY A 284 39.50 -3.22 -15.12
C GLY A 284 39.13 -4.57 -14.50
N THR A 285 37.91 -4.70 -13.94
CA THR A 285 37.36 -5.96 -13.45
C THR A 285 36.61 -6.66 -14.57
N ALA A 286 36.91 -7.94 -14.79
CA ALA A 286 36.08 -8.79 -15.65
C ALA A 286 35.00 -9.47 -14.78
N TYR A 287 33.73 -9.17 -15.07
CA TYR A 287 32.60 -9.63 -14.27
C TYR A 287 32.08 -10.99 -14.80
N PRO A 288 31.65 -11.91 -13.91
CA PRO A 288 31.04 -13.17 -14.31
C PRO A 288 29.85 -12.96 -15.24
N ARG A 289 29.64 -13.85 -16.21
CA ARG A 289 28.58 -13.69 -17.23
C ARG A 289 27.15 -13.83 -16.69
N ASN A 290 26.99 -14.31 -15.46
CA ASN A 290 25.71 -14.31 -14.72
C ASN A 290 25.49 -13.04 -13.89
N THR A 291 26.32 -12.00 -14.08
CA THR A 291 26.11 -10.69 -13.47
C THR A 291 24.82 -10.03 -13.98
N ILE A 292 24.33 -9.07 -13.21
CA ILE A 292 23.22 -8.19 -13.58
C ILE A 292 23.76 -6.81 -13.93
N VAL A 293 22.99 -6.02 -14.68
CA VAL A 293 23.28 -4.58 -14.80
C VAL A 293 22.30 -3.83 -13.91
N GLN A 294 22.79 -3.03 -12.98
CA GLN A 294 22.01 -2.18 -12.08
C GLN A 294 22.37 -0.73 -12.33
N MET A 295 21.34 0.12 -12.38
CA MET A 295 21.49 1.58 -12.47
C MET A 295 20.58 2.25 -11.45
N VAL A 296 21.10 3.26 -10.77
CA VAL A 296 20.44 3.98 -9.67
C VAL A 296 20.31 5.44 -10.06
N PHE A 297 19.09 5.95 -9.97
CA PHE A 297 18.73 7.32 -10.29
C PHE A 297 18.63 8.18 -9.02
N SER A 298 18.86 9.49 -9.14
CA SER A 298 18.73 10.47 -8.06
C SER A 298 17.31 10.49 -7.46
N GLU A 299 16.32 10.15 -8.29
CA GLU A 299 14.90 10.16 -7.97
C GLU A 299 14.13 9.07 -8.74
N PRO A 300 12.83 8.85 -8.44
CA PRO A 300 12.02 7.84 -9.10
C PRO A 300 11.80 8.17 -10.58
N VAL A 301 11.98 7.19 -11.47
CA VAL A 301 11.88 7.37 -12.92
C VAL A 301 10.83 6.49 -13.59
N ILE A 302 10.42 6.92 -14.78
CA ILE A 302 9.50 6.24 -15.71
C ILE A 302 10.27 5.92 -17.00
N GLY A 303 9.77 4.94 -17.76
CA GLY A 303 10.40 4.51 -19.02
C GLY A 303 11.59 3.58 -18.82
N SER A 304 11.87 3.17 -17.58
CA SER A 304 12.97 2.26 -17.23
C SER A 304 12.56 0.79 -17.15
N THR A 305 11.26 0.49 -17.22
CA THR A 305 10.72 -0.88 -17.21
C THR A 305 10.34 -1.32 -18.61
N GLY A 306 10.56 -2.60 -18.91
CA GLY A 306 10.24 -3.18 -20.20
C GLY A 306 10.99 -4.47 -20.46
N THR A 307 10.62 -5.17 -21.52
CA THR A 307 11.35 -6.34 -22.01
C THR A 307 11.92 -6.03 -23.37
N PHE A 308 13.21 -6.35 -23.56
CA PHE A 308 13.85 -6.27 -24.87
C PHE A 308 13.99 -7.69 -25.43
N THR A 309 13.32 -7.98 -26.54
CA THR A 309 13.41 -9.28 -27.24
C THR A 309 13.66 -9.08 -28.74
N ILE A 310 14.24 -10.08 -29.41
CA ILE A 310 14.51 -10.06 -30.86
C ILE A 310 13.21 -9.96 -31.68
N GLN A 311 12.09 -10.47 -31.14
CA GLN A 311 10.81 -10.52 -31.83
C GLN A 311 9.96 -9.26 -31.60
N GLU A 312 10.18 -8.54 -30.50
CA GLU A 312 9.49 -7.31 -30.11
C GLU A 312 10.51 -6.31 -29.55
N PRO A 313 11.32 -5.63 -30.40
CA PRO A 313 12.37 -4.70 -29.98
C PRO A 313 11.79 -3.33 -29.57
N ASN A 314 10.58 -3.30 -29.01
CA ASN A 314 9.82 -2.06 -28.81
C ASN A 314 10.36 -1.20 -27.66
N PHE A 315 11.07 -1.81 -26.69
CA PHE A 315 11.71 -1.07 -25.61
C PHE A 315 13.11 -0.61 -26.03
N THR A 316 13.35 0.70 -26.09
CA THR A 316 14.66 1.23 -26.52
C THR A 316 15.25 2.31 -25.61
N ASN A 317 14.60 2.58 -24.49
CA ASN A 317 14.94 3.67 -23.58
C ASN A 317 16.23 3.34 -22.81
N ILE A 318 16.46 2.04 -22.56
CA ILE A 318 17.73 1.52 -22.06
C ILE A 318 18.18 0.39 -22.99
N GLN A 319 19.44 0.41 -23.39
CA GLN A 319 20.05 -0.55 -24.29
C GLN A 319 21.27 -1.18 -23.64
N VAL A 320 21.34 -2.50 -23.62
CA VAL A 320 22.53 -3.27 -23.24
C VAL A 320 23.03 -3.99 -24.47
N TYR A 321 24.30 -3.82 -24.82
CA TYR A 321 24.85 -4.28 -26.10
C TYR A 321 26.30 -4.77 -25.95
N ALA A 322 26.71 -5.65 -26.85
CA ALA A 322 28.13 -6.01 -27.00
C ALA A 322 28.84 -4.95 -27.85
N VAL A 323 30.05 -4.53 -27.45
CA VAL A 323 30.80 -3.47 -28.16
C VAL A 323 31.45 -4.02 -29.45
N TRP A 324 31.78 -5.31 -29.49
CA TRP A 324 32.50 -5.96 -30.59
C TRP A 324 31.77 -7.21 -31.10
N GLY A 325 30.85 -7.04 -32.06
CA GLY A 325 30.18 -8.15 -32.74
C GLY A 325 28.68 -8.20 -32.46
N VAL A 326 27.91 -8.27 -33.56
CA VAL A 326 26.45 -8.18 -33.69
C VAL A 326 25.77 -6.98 -33.01
N ASN A 327 25.14 -6.13 -33.81
CA ASN A 327 24.14 -5.12 -33.38
C ASN A 327 22.86 -5.77 -32.82
N GLU A 328 22.97 -6.96 -32.25
CA GLU A 328 21.89 -7.65 -31.58
C GLU A 328 22.01 -7.26 -30.10
N GLY A 329 21.16 -6.31 -29.68
CA GLY A 329 21.08 -5.98 -28.26
C GLY A 329 20.89 -7.26 -27.44
N LEU A 330 21.59 -7.32 -26.31
CA LEU A 330 21.43 -8.44 -25.39
C LEU A 330 20.00 -8.39 -24.88
N TYR A 331 19.27 -9.48 -25.06
CA TYR A 331 17.86 -9.55 -24.71
C TYR A 331 17.69 -9.95 -23.25
N GLY A 332 16.68 -9.36 -22.62
CA GLY A 332 16.48 -9.42 -21.18
C GLY A 332 15.32 -8.57 -20.72
N THR A 333 15.14 -8.53 -19.41
CA THR A 333 14.04 -7.83 -18.77
C THR A 333 14.58 -6.74 -17.86
N PHE A 334 14.04 -5.53 -18.01
CA PHE A 334 14.29 -4.43 -17.10
C PHE A 334 13.23 -4.41 -16.00
N VAL A 335 13.68 -4.42 -14.75
CA VAL A 335 12.84 -4.41 -13.56
C VAL A 335 13.17 -3.19 -12.72
N ALA A 336 12.15 -2.42 -12.33
CA ALA A 336 12.30 -1.31 -11.41
C ALA A 336 12.05 -1.75 -9.95
N SER A 337 12.88 -1.27 -9.04
CA SER A 337 12.80 -1.50 -7.60
C SER A 337 13.13 -0.23 -6.83
N ASN A 338 13.18 -0.31 -5.48
CA ASN A 338 13.56 0.81 -4.62
C ASN A 338 12.74 2.09 -4.90
N ASN A 339 11.42 1.95 -4.93
CA ASN A 339 10.48 3.02 -5.31
C ASN A 339 10.81 3.64 -6.67
N TYR A 340 11.09 2.80 -7.68
CA TYR A 340 11.42 3.21 -9.05
C TYR A 340 12.72 4.03 -9.19
N ARG A 341 13.59 4.01 -8.18
CA ARG A 341 14.92 4.66 -8.25
C ARG A 341 16.02 3.74 -8.74
N THR A 342 15.77 2.43 -8.75
CA THR A 342 16.76 1.44 -9.17
C THR A 342 16.16 0.63 -10.31
N THR A 343 16.91 0.49 -11.40
CA THR A 343 16.54 -0.35 -12.55
C THR A 343 17.59 -1.44 -12.72
N GLU A 344 17.14 -2.66 -12.90
CA GLU A 344 17.97 -3.85 -13.05
C GLU A 344 17.66 -4.52 -14.37
N PHE A 345 18.68 -4.80 -15.17
CA PHE A 345 18.57 -5.63 -16.36
C PHE A 345 19.01 -7.06 -16.02
N ILE A 346 18.07 -7.98 -16.24
CA ILE A 346 18.27 -9.41 -16.09
C ILE A 346 18.40 -9.99 -17.50
N PRO A 347 19.56 -10.56 -17.88
CA PRO A 347 19.71 -11.24 -19.17
C PRO A 347 18.66 -12.35 -19.32
N ALA A 348 18.22 -12.68 -20.53
CA ALA A 348 17.20 -13.73 -20.69
C ALA A 348 17.79 -15.13 -20.90
N ALA A 349 19.04 -15.27 -21.34
CA ALA A 349 19.59 -16.57 -21.70
C ALA A 349 19.83 -17.44 -20.47
N VAL A 350 19.21 -18.62 -20.44
CA VAL A 350 19.40 -19.59 -19.37
C VAL A 350 20.78 -20.24 -19.51
N CYS A 351 21.55 -20.27 -18.43
CA CYS A 351 22.93 -20.75 -18.43
C CYS A 351 23.27 -21.75 -17.33
N GLY A 352 22.33 -22.07 -16.44
CA GLY A 352 22.53 -23.06 -15.39
C GLY A 352 21.50 -22.94 -14.27
N GLU A 353 21.83 -23.55 -13.14
CA GLU A 353 21.10 -23.41 -11.87
C GLU A 353 22.05 -22.78 -10.84
N ASN A 354 21.51 -21.93 -9.97
CA ASN A 354 22.27 -21.37 -8.86
C ASN A 354 22.39 -22.38 -7.70
N GLY A 355 23.09 -22.00 -6.62
CA GLY A 355 23.24 -22.85 -5.43
C GLY A 355 21.93 -23.21 -4.70
N CYS A 356 20.82 -22.55 -5.02
CA CYS A 356 19.47 -22.82 -4.48
C CYS A 356 18.63 -23.73 -5.40
N GLY A 357 19.11 -24.05 -6.61
CA GLY A 357 18.37 -24.82 -7.61
C GLY A 357 17.45 -23.96 -8.48
N ASP A 358 17.50 -22.63 -8.38
CA ASP A 358 16.77 -21.75 -9.27
C ASP A 358 17.50 -21.57 -10.60
N VAL A 359 16.73 -21.37 -11.67
CA VAL A 359 17.28 -21.11 -12.99
C VAL A 359 18.07 -19.80 -12.98
N MET A 360 19.32 -19.88 -13.44
CA MET A 360 20.22 -18.76 -13.58
C MET A 360 20.24 -18.26 -15.02
N HIS A 361 20.23 -16.93 -15.16
CA HIS A 361 20.32 -16.27 -16.45
C HIS A 361 21.65 -15.54 -16.61
N CYS A 362 22.17 -15.53 -17.83
CA CYS A 362 23.48 -14.98 -18.16
C CYS A 362 23.46 -14.18 -19.46
N PHE A 363 24.46 -13.33 -19.61
CA PHE A 363 24.90 -12.83 -20.89
C PHE A 363 25.37 -13.97 -21.81
N LEU A 364 25.04 -13.86 -23.09
CA LEU A 364 25.51 -14.81 -24.10
C LEU A 364 26.95 -14.49 -24.47
N MET A 365 27.85 -15.45 -24.26
CA MET A 365 29.27 -15.32 -24.63
C MET A 365 29.72 -16.35 -25.68
N ASP A 366 28.94 -17.41 -25.90
CA ASP A 366 29.36 -18.60 -26.66
C ASP A 366 29.82 -18.29 -28.10
N SER A 367 29.09 -17.41 -28.82
CA SER A 367 29.47 -16.99 -30.17
C SER A 367 30.64 -16.01 -30.23
N MET A 368 31.01 -15.41 -29.09
CA MET A 368 32.11 -14.44 -28.98
C MET A 368 33.42 -15.14 -28.61
N CYS A 369 33.34 -16.27 -27.91
CA CYS A 369 34.49 -17.04 -27.44
C CYS A 369 35.04 -18.07 -28.45
N THR A 370 34.49 -18.20 -29.66
CA THR A 370 34.83 -19.31 -30.58
C THR A 370 36.24 -19.26 -31.18
N ASP A 371 36.87 -18.08 -31.20
CA ASP A 371 38.19 -17.86 -31.82
C ASP A 371 39.32 -17.62 -30.79
N ILE A 372 39.06 -17.89 -29.50
CA ILE A 372 40.02 -17.64 -28.42
C ILE A 372 40.98 -18.84 -28.25
N PRO A 373 42.31 -18.61 -28.18
CA PRO A 373 43.27 -19.68 -27.98
C PRO A 373 43.03 -20.47 -26.68
N ASP A 374 43.29 -21.78 -26.72
CA ASP A 374 43.23 -22.63 -25.53
C ASP A 374 44.08 -22.07 -24.38
N GLY A 375 43.44 -21.74 -23.25
CA GLY A 375 44.09 -21.24 -22.04
C GLY A 375 44.15 -19.72 -21.88
N GLU A 376 43.50 -18.97 -22.77
CA GLU A 376 43.19 -17.54 -22.57
C GLU A 376 41.74 -17.36 -22.07
N ASP A 377 41.55 -16.39 -21.19
CA ASP A 377 40.22 -16.06 -20.65
C ASP A 377 39.37 -15.39 -21.74
N CYS A 378 38.14 -15.87 -21.93
CA CYS A 378 37.20 -15.22 -22.83
C CYS A 378 36.62 -13.96 -22.18
N ILE A 379 37.19 -12.80 -22.51
CA ILE A 379 36.76 -11.50 -22.00
C ILE A 379 36.21 -10.64 -23.14
N HIS A 380 34.99 -10.12 -22.97
CA HIS A 380 34.36 -9.22 -23.95
C HIS A 380 33.72 -8.00 -23.31
N GLU A 381 33.96 -6.85 -23.93
CA GLU A 381 33.40 -5.57 -23.54
C GLU A 381 31.92 -5.46 -23.93
N HIS A 382 31.13 -5.03 -22.96
CA HIS A 382 29.71 -4.75 -23.07
C HIS A 382 29.44 -3.31 -22.68
N GLY A 383 28.41 -2.71 -23.29
CA GLY A 383 28.02 -1.33 -23.06
C GLY A 383 26.57 -1.21 -22.64
N VAL A 384 26.28 -0.14 -21.93
CA VAL A 384 24.92 0.29 -21.61
C VAL A 384 24.72 1.71 -22.10
N ARG A 385 23.52 1.99 -22.62
CA ARG A 385 23.06 3.33 -22.97
C ARG A 385 21.69 3.55 -22.37
N ILE A 386 21.56 4.58 -21.55
CA ILE A 386 20.30 5.11 -21.05
C ILE A 386 20.00 6.35 -21.87
N LYS A 387 18.84 6.39 -22.51
CA LYS A 387 18.43 7.53 -23.32
C LYS A 387 17.69 8.57 -22.48
N THR A 388 17.95 9.83 -22.72
CA THR A 388 17.02 10.88 -22.29
C THR A 388 15.79 10.93 -23.19
N ASP A 389 14.68 11.44 -22.68
CA ASP A 389 13.48 11.66 -23.49
C ASP A 389 13.48 13.10 -24.06
N LEU A 390 13.60 13.21 -25.38
CA LEU A 390 13.56 14.50 -26.09
C LEU A 390 12.16 15.12 -26.10
N THR A 391 11.12 14.30 -25.95
CA THR A 391 9.73 14.74 -26.01
C THR A 391 8.95 14.11 -24.87
N PRO A 392 9.09 14.62 -23.64
CA PRO A 392 8.38 14.11 -22.47
C PRO A 392 6.89 13.93 -22.75
N GLY A 393 6.47 12.67 -22.82
CA GLY A 393 5.14 12.30 -23.26
C GLY A 393 5.11 10.86 -23.75
N PHE A 394 3.92 10.26 -23.77
CA PHE A 394 3.78 8.89 -24.23
C PHE A 394 3.72 8.78 -25.78
N PRO A 395 4.37 7.77 -26.41
CA PRO A 395 5.30 6.81 -25.82
C PRO A 395 6.62 7.45 -25.41
N PHE A 396 7.12 7.08 -24.22
CA PHE A 396 8.40 7.58 -23.74
C PHE A 396 9.51 7.07 -24.65
N GLU A 397 10.30 7.99 -25.22
CA GLU A 397 11.45 7.64 -26.06
C GLU A 397 12.78 7.66 -25.26
N GLY A 398 12.69 7.84 -23.94
CA GLY A 398 13.79 7.80 -23.00
C GLY A 398 13.34 7.68 -21.54
N ILE A 399 14.23 8.07 -20.63
CA ILE A 399 13.97 8.12 -19.19
C ILE A 399 13.53 9.53 -18.80
N VAL A 400 12.45 9.59 -18.03
CA VAL A 400 11.95 10.80 -17.36
C VAL A 400 11.70 10.49 -15.88
N ASP A 401 11.67 11.49 -15.02
CA ASP A 401 11.23 11.32 -13.64
C ASP A 401 9.69 11.15 -13.54
N MET A 402 9.18 11.06 -12.31
CA MET A 402 7.74 10.98 -12.08
C MET A 402 6.98 12.27 -12.44
N ALA A 403 7.66 13.42 -12.49
CA ALA A 403 7.09 14.72 -12.85
C ALA A 403 7.17 15.03 -14.36
N GLY A 404 7.82 14.17 -15.15
CA GLY A 404 8.03 14.34 -16.58
C GLY A 404 9.28 15.13 -16.96
N ASN A 405 10.23 15.37 -16.05
CA ASN A 405 11.52 15.95 -16.41
C ASN A 405 12.43 14.87 -17.05
N PRO A 406 13.02 15.11 -18.22
CA PRO A 406 13.94 14.17 -18.85
C PRO A 406 15.24 13.97 -18.06
N LEU A 407 15.87 12.81 -18.25
CA LEU A 407 17.21 12.51 -17.73
C LEU A 407 18.23 13.60 -18.10
N ASP A 408 18.97 14.03 -17.08
CA ASP A 408 20.20 14.83 -17.16
C ASP A 408 21.38 13.84 -17.01
N GLY A 409 21.97 13.47 -18.15
CA GLY A 409 22.97 12.42 -18.21
C GLY A 409 24.41 12.90 -18.00
N ASP A 410 24.66 14.16 -18.33
CA ASP A 410 25.97 14.81 -18.21
C ASP A 410 26.11 15.68 -16.95
N GLU A 411 25.04 15.77 -16.15
CA GLU A 411 24.93 16.43 -14.85
C GLU A 411 25.11 17.95 -14.94
N ASP A 412 24.65 18.58 -16.02
CA ASP A 412 24.74 20.03 -16.21
C ASP A 412 23.58 20.83 -15.56
N GLY A 413 22.56 20.12 -15.06
CA GLY A 413 21.38 20.65 -14.40
C GLY A 413 20.18 20.84 -15.33
N THR A 414 20.30 20.48 -16.60
CA THR A 414 19.23 20.45 -17.59
C THR A 414 19.09 19.05 -18.19
N GLY A 415 17.88 18.68 -18.59
CA GLY A 415 17.60 17.37 -19.19
C GLY A 415 16.80 17.52 -20.48
N GLY A 416 16.96 16.55 -21.38
CA GLY A 416 16.20 16.45 -22.63
C GLY A 416 16.95 16.97 -23.85
N GLU A 417 18.29 17.01 -23.80
CA GLU A 417 19.18 17.54 -24.82
C GLU A 417 19.67 16.45 -25.80
N GLY A 418 19.05 15.27 -25.73
CA GLY A 418 19.23 14.16 -26.66
C GLY A 418 20.49 13.39 -26.34
N THR A 419 21.36 13.20 -27.33
CA THR A 419 22.57 12.39 -27.14
C THR A 419 23.58 12.99 -26.16
N GLU A 420 23.44 14.28 -25.81
CA GLU A 420 24.28 14.94 -24.80
C GLU A 420 23.92 14.42 -23.39
N ASP A 421 22.63 14.19 -23.14
CA ASP A 421 22.07 13.64 -21.89
C ASP A 421 21.97 12.11 -21.85
N ASP A 422 22.43 11.42 -22.88
CA ASP A 422 22.46 9.96 -22.85
C ASP A 422 23.57 9.48 -21.92
N LYS A 423 23.21 8.75 -20.86
CA LYS A 423 24.22 8.10 -20.01
C LYS A 423 24.73 6.83 -20.69
N THR A 424 26.05 6.75 -20.90
CA THR A 424 26.71 5.54 -21.42
C THR A 424 27.86 5.10 -20.52
N TRP A 425 28.08 3.79 -20.44
CA TRP A 425 29.27 3.21 -19.81
C TRP A 425 29.55 1.82 -20.39
N SER A 426 30.76 1.30 -20.14
CA SER A 426 31.13 -0.07 -20.54
C SER A 426 31.78 -0.87 -19.40
N PHE A 427 31.69 -2.19 -19.53
CA PHE A 427 32.25 -3.15 -18.58
C PHE A 427 32.64 -4.43 -19.30
N ASP A 428 33.60 -5.16 -18.72
CA ASP A 428 34.07 -6.43 -19.26
C ASP A 428 33.34 -7.61 -18.62
N LEU A 429 32.94 -8.58 -19.44
CA LEU A 429 32.43 -9.87 -18.98
C LEU A 429 33.46 -10.96 -19.25
N ILE A 430 33.60 -11.90 -18.32
CA ILE A 430 34.36 -13.15 -18.47
C ILE A 430 33.40 -14.34 -18.57
N ASP A 431 33.76 -15.35 -19.39
CA ASP A 431 33.00 -16.60 -19.55
C ASP A 431 33.13 -17.55 -18.34
N GLU A 432 32.89 -17.01 -17.15
CA GLU A 432 32.85 -17.73 -15.88
C GLU A 432 31.52 -17.45 -15.18
N LEU A 433 31.09 -18.41 -14.36
CA LEU A 433 29.89 -18.30 -13.53
C LEU A 433 30.28 -18.07 -12.08
N ASP A 434 29.67 -17.07 -11.45
CA ASP A 434 29.70 -16.96 -9.99
C ASP A 434 28.60 -17.82 -9.38
N LEU A 435 29.02 -18.85 -8.63
CA LEU A 435 28.12 -19.76 -7.91
C LEU A 435 28.18 -19.54 -6.39
N THR A 436 28.87 -18.48 -5.96
CA THR A 436 29.01 -18.14 -4.55
C THR A 436 27.67 -17.60 -4.04
N PRO A 437 27.05 -18.24 -3.02
CA PRO A 437 25.79 -17.72 -2.48
C PRO A 437 26.07 -16.50 -1.60
N PRO A 438 25.25 -15.43 -1.70
CA PRO A 438 25.43 -14.24 -0.88
C PRO A 438 25.16 -14.56 0.59
N GLN A 439 25.97 -13.99 1.48
CA GLN A 439 25.89 -14.19 2.92
C GLN A 439 25.64 -12.88 3.65
N ILE A 440 24.84 -12.92 4.72
CA ILE A 440 24.73 -11.78 5.62
C ILE A 440 26.00 -11.72 6.48
N ILE A 441 26.78 -10.65 6.30
CA ILE A 441 28.04 -10.42 7.03
C ILE A 441 27.84 -9.51 8.24
N GLU A 442 26.85 -8.61 8.21
CA GLU A 442 26.56 -7.71 9.33
C GLU A 442 25.05 -7.46 9.47
N LYS A 443 24.61 -7.31 10.73
CA LYS A 443 23.23 -6.96 11.10
C LYS A 443 23.27 -5.88 12.18
N SER A 444 22.50 -4.82 12.00
CA SER A 444 22.32 -3.76 12.98
C SER A 444 20.85 -3.32 12.99
N PRO A 445 20.12 -3.37 14.12
CA PRO A 445 20.51 -3.89 15.43
C PRO A 445 21.00 -5.35 15.39
N GLY A 446 21.86 -5.71 16.33
CA GLY A 446 22.38 -7.07 16.44
C GLY A 446 21.28 -8.08 16.79
N ALA A 447 21.51 -9.35 16.48
CA ALA A 447 20.57 -10.41 16.83
C ALA A 447 20.38 -10.45 18.37
N PHE A 448 19.13 -10.37 18.82
CA PHE A 448 18.75 -10.34 20.24
C PHE A 448 19.34 -9.15 21.03
N GLU A 449 19.64 -8.03 20.36
CA GLU A 449 20.04 -6.79 21.02
C GLU A 449 18.87 -6.25 21.87
N ASN A 450 19.11 -6.06 23.17
CA ASN A 450 18.12 -5.48 24.08
C ASN A 450 18.19 -3.95 24.06
N SER A 451 17.08 -3.29 24.38
CA SER A 451 17.01 -1.82 24.52
C SER A 451 17.35 -1.05 23.23
N VAL A 452 17.05 -1.63 22.07
CA VAL A 452 17.16 -0.98 20.77
C VAL A 452 16.15 0.18 20.68
N PRO A 453 16.58 1.41 20.36
CA PRO A 453 15.64 2.51 20.12
C PRO A 453 14.68 2.15 18.98
N LEU A 454 13.39 2.42 19.15
CA LEU A 454 12.36 2.11 18.13
C LEU A 454 12.59 2.81 16.78
N ASN A 455 13.37 3.89 16.77
CA ASN A 455 13.74 4.63 15.57
C ASN A 455 15.13 4.28 15.02
N LYS A 456 15.83 3.28 15.59
CA LYS A 456 17.12 2.82 15.06
C LYS A 456 16.84 2.07 13.75
N PRO A 457 17.43 2.49 12.61
CA PRO A 457 17.20 1.81 11.34
C PRO A 457 17.77 0.39 11.39
N VAL A 458 17.04 -0.55 10.79
CA VAL A 458 17.54 -1.89 10.53
C VAL A 458 18.43 -1.84 9.29
N LYS A 459 19.65 -2.34 9.42
CA LYS A 459 20.68 -2.45 8.39
C LYS A 459 21.16 -3.89 8.34
N VAL A 460 21.26 -4.41 7.12
CA VAL A 460 21.82 -5.73 6.83
C VAL A 460 22.86 -5.52 5.74
N THR A 461 24.06 -6.03 5.98
CA THR A 461 25.15 -5.99 5.00
C THR A 461 25.36 -7.40 4.46
N PHE A 462 25.39 -7.52 3.14
CA PHE A 462 25.61 -8.78 2.43
C PHE A 462 27.07 -8.85 1.93
N SER A 463 27.56 -10.07 1.67
CA SER A 463 28.91 -10.31 1.13
C SER A 463 29.07 -9.82 -0.31
N GLU A 464 27.96 -9.67 -1.03
CA GLU A 464 27.89 -9.35 -2.45
C GLU A 464 26.76 -8.34 -2.70
N LEU A 465 26.79 -7.70 -3.87
CA LEU A 465 25.72 -6.83 -4.31
C LEU A 465 24.46 -7.67 -4.57
N MET A 466 23.37 -7.32 -3.93
CA MET A 466 22.08 -8.00 -4.10
C MET A 466 21.27 -7.34 -5.21
N MET A 467 20.50 -8.14 -5.96
CA MET A 467 19.39 -7.63 -6.76
C MET A 467 18.40 -6.91 -5.84
N SER A 468 18.26 -5.59 -6.01
CA SER A 468 17.35 -4.74 -5.26
C SER A 468 15.89 -5.19 -5.42
N SER A 469 15.52 -5.71 -6.59
CA SER A 469 14.18 -6.27 -6.84
C SER A 469 13.85 -7.48 -5.95
N THR A 470 14.86 -8.21 -5.48
CA THR A 470 14.67 -9.37 -4.57
C THR A 470 14.62 -8.97 -3.09
N LEU A 471 15.06 -7.76 -2.73
CA LEU A 471 14.99 -7.24 -1.36
C LEU A 471 13.61 -6.62 -1.07
N ASN A 472 12.58 -7.45 -1.06
CA ASN A 472 11.19 -7.06 -0.87
C ASN A 472 10.55 -7.80 0.32
N ALA A 473 9.28 -7.49 0.61
CA ALA A 473 8.56 -8.04 1.76
C ALA A 473 8.36 -9.57 1.70
N ASP A 474 8.49 -10.20 0.52
CA ASP A 474 8.34 -11.65 0.36
C ASP A 474 9.61 -12.38 0.82
N ASN A 475 10.78 -11.77 0.56
CA ASN A 475 12.08 -12.39 0.81
C ASN A 475 12.76 -11.88 2.09
N LEU A 476 12.35 -10.71 2.60
CA LEU A 476 12.92 -10.10 3.80
C LEU A 476 11.83 -9.70 4.80
N ALA A 477 11.81 -10.40 5.94
CA ALA A 477 10.94 -10.09 7.06
C ALA A 477 11.73 -9.54 8.26
N ILE A 478 11.20 -8.48 8.88
CA ILE A 478 11.71 -7.95 10.15
C ILE A 478 10.75 -8.42 11.25
N GLY A 479 11.18 -9.45 11.99
CA GLY A 479 10.44 -9.96 13.16
C GLY A 479 10.84 -9.22 14.43
N ILE A 480 9.85 -8.75 15.19
CA ILE A 480 10.02 -8.32 16.58
C ILE A 480 9.62 -9.52 17.44
N PHE A 481 10.59 -10.14 18.12
CA PHE A 481 10.40 -11.34 18.95
C PHE A 481 10.29 -11.00 20.44
#